data_AF-A0A4Q3WRW9-F1
#
_entry.id   AF-A0A4Q3WRW9-F1
#
_cell.length_a   1.000
_cell.length_b   1.000
_cell.length_c   1.000
_cell.angle_alpha   90.00
_cell.angle_beta   90.00
_cell.angle_gamma   90.00
#
_symmetry.space_group_name_H-M   'P 1'
#
loop_
_entity.id
_entity.type
_entity.pdbx_description
1 polymer ?
#
loop_
_entity_poly.entity_id
_entity_poly.type
_entity_poly.pdbx_seq_one_letter_code
_entity_poly.pdbx_strand_id
1 'polypeptide(L)'
;MKSQQTTFWNKPWLEAARRSDGTRYSFGFLCTLGAVLAWAVMARPLDDITPYQVMLPFVALAAWFGGSGPGIMATAVSALWAVTHSRGELDSLHQQLELLLFFPIGAFIATLCGSLVVARQRAQLAAHELDISQERYRSIVETASEGIWMTDANFNTTFVNQRMATLLGISPEAMVGRPVSDFLFAQDKDVPARNVAANFEVGHYDTESRYRHSSGATIWFQVNVSMLRDSSGELTGYLALHTDITERRHQDEELRRSNDRYHRAAQAVAGYIYEHDLQTGEIYRS
;
A
#
# COMPACT_ATOMS: atom_id res chain seq x y z
N MET A 1 13.36 -33.01 5.24
CA MET A 1 11.96 -32.59 5.49
C MET A 1 11.67 -31.36 4.64
N LYS A 2 11.04 -31.54 3.48
CA LYS A 2 10.65 -30.43 2.58
C LYS A 2 9.45 -29.73 3.22
N SER A 3 9.61 -28.46 3.57
CA SER A 3 8.54 -27.64 4.14
C SER A 3 7.46 -27.41 3.08
N GLN A 4 6.22 -27.69 3.46
CA GLN A 4 5.02 -27.34 2.73
C GLN A 4 4.89 -25.82 2.69
N GLN A 5 5.51 -25.17 1.70
CA GLN A 5 5.05 -23.87 1.22
C GLN A 5 3.82 -24.12 0.33
N THR A 6 2.69 -24.42 0.96
CA THR A 6 1.39 -24.29 0.30
C THR A 6 1.20 -22.81 -0.02
N THR A 7 1.29 -22.47 -1.29
CA THR A 7 1.03 -21.16 -1.87
C THR A 7 -0.33 -20.62 -1.41
N PHE A 8 -0.29 -19.63 -0.52
CA PHE A 8 -1.45 -18.81 -0.10
C PHE A 8 -2.09 -18.02 -1.27
N TRP A 9 -1.43 -18.03 -2.43
CA TRP A 9 -1.87 -17.44 -3.70
C TRP A 9 -2.99 -18.19 -4.42
N ASN A 10 -3.46 -19.33 -3.91
CA ASN A 10 -4.51 -20.11 -4.56
C ASN A 10 -5.91 -19.68 -4.10
N LYS A 11 -6.31 -18.45 -4.48
CA LYS A 11 -7.68 -17.97 -4.28
C LYS A 11 -8.56 -18.41 -5.46
N PRO A 12 -9.77 -18.97 -5.25
CA PRO A 12 -10.60 -19.60 -6.31
C PRO A 12 -10.91 -18.71 -7.52
N TRP A 13 -10.90 -17.39 -7.35
CA TRP A 13 -11.15 -16.44 -8.43
C TRP A 13 -9.92 -16.17 -9.33
N LEU A 14 -8.69 -16.38 -8.83
CA LEU A 14 -7.48 -16.37 -9.66
C LEU A 14 -7.40 -17.63 -10.54
N GLU A 15 -7.92 -18.77 -10.05
CA GLU A 15 -8.11 -19.97 -10.86
C GLU A 15 -9.13 -19.74 -11.97
N ALA A 16 -10.20 -18.98 -11.73
CA ALA A 16 -11.19 -18.65 -12.75
C ALA A 16 -10.61 -17.85 -13.93
N ALA A 17 -9.65 -16.95 -13.66
CA ALA A 17 -8.92 -16.20 -14.71
C ALA A 17 -7.82 -17.04 -15.41
N ARG A 18 -7.32 -18.11 -14.77
CA ARG A 18 -6.35 -19.06 -15.35
C ARG A 18 -6.98 -20.24 -16.08
N ARG A 19 -8.30 -20.39 -16.05
CA ARG A 19 -8.99 -21.43 -16.81
C ARG A 19 -8.73 -21.19 -18.29
N SER A 20 -8.11 -22.18 -18.94
CA SER A 20 -8.01 -22.20 -20.40
C SER A 20 -9.38 -21.92 -21.01
N ASP A 21 -9.42 -21.27 -22.17
CA ASP A 21 -10.70 -20.98 -22.83
C ASP A 21 -11.56 -22.24 -22.95
N GLY A 22 -10.95 -23.41 -23.20
CA GLY A 22 -11.61 -24.71 -23.15
C GLY A 22 -12.39 -24.96 -21.85
N THR A 23 -11.81 -24.71 -20.68
CA THR A 23 -12.48 -24.94 -19.38
C THR A 23 -13.63 -23.97 -19.16
N ARG A 24 -13.52 -22.73 -19.64
CA ARG A 24 -14.56 -21.70 -19.53
C ARG A 24 -15.77 -22.04 -20.41
N TYR A 25 -15.53 -22.48 -21.64
CA TYR A 25 -16.58 -22.92 -22.55
C TYR A 25 -17.18 -24.28 -22.16
N SER A 26 -16.39 -25.22 -21.61
CA SER A 26 -16.93 -26.46 -21.04
C SER A 26 -17.93 -26.19 -19.91
N PHE A 27 -17.67 -25.20 -19.05
CA PHE A 27 -18.62 -24.80 -18.02
C PHE A 27 -19.91 -24.20 -18.61
N GLY A 28 -19.78 -23.35 -19.64
CA GLY A 28 -20.94 -22.84 -20.37
C GLY A 28 -21.80 -23.96 -20.97
N PHE A 29 -21.16 -24.98 -21.55
CA PHE A 29 -21.84 -26.15 -22.10
C PHE A 29 -22.52 -27.01 -21.03
N LEU A 30 -21.89 -27.18 -19.86
CA LEU A 30 -22.51 -27.85 -18.72
C LEU A 30 -23.73 -27.08 -18.21
N CYS A 31 -23.68 -25.75 -18.20
CA CYS A 31 -24.82 -24.92 -17.83
C CYS A 31 -25.98 -25.09 -18.81
N THR A 32 -25.72 -25.14 -20.13
CA THR A 32 -26.78 -25.39 -21.12
C THR A 32 -27.35 -26.80 -21.00
N LEU A 33 -26.51 -27.82 -20.75
CA LEU A 33 -26.98 -29.18 -20.51
C LEU A 33 -27.85 -29.25 -19.24
N GLY A 34 -27.43 -28.57 -18.17
CA GLY A 34 -28.19 -28.44 -16.94
C GLY A 34 -29.55 -27.74 -17.16
N ALA A 35 -29.58 -26.71 -18.01
CA ALA A 35 -30.81 -26.02 -18.36
C ALA A 35 -31.80 -26.92 -19.12
N VAL A 36 -31.31 -27.74 -20.06
CA VAL A 36 -32.11 -28.74 -20.78
C VAL A 36 -32.67 -29.80 -19.84
N LEU A 37 -31.86 -30.30 -18.91
CA LEU A 37 -32.30 -31.26 -17.90
C LEU A 37 -33.34 -30.65 -16.94
N ALA A 38 -33.12 -29.41 -16.50
CA ALA A 38 -34.05 -28.69 -15.64
C ALA A 38 -35.41 -28.51 -16.34
N TRP A 39 -35.41 -28.15 -17.63
CA TRP A 39 -36.62 -28.09 -18.43
C TRP A 39 -37.33 -29.44 -18.51
N ALA A 40 -36.60 -30.53 -18.81
CA ALA A 40 -37.21 -31.86 -18.94
C ALA A 40 -37.94 -32.33 -17.66
N VAL A 41 -37.53 -31.83 -16.50
CA VAL A 41 -38.17 -32.11 -15.20
C VAL A 41 -39.31 -31.13 -14.92
N MET A 42 -39.12 -29.83 -15.18
CA MET A 42 -40.08 -28.77 -14.82
C MET A 42 -41.22 -28.58 -15.82
N ALA A 43 -41.04 -28.99 -17.08
CA ALA A 43 -42.06 -28.86 -18.12
C ALA A 43 -43.26 -29.82 -17.97
N ARG A 44 -43.14 -30.85 -17.12
CA ARG A 44 -44.22 -31.81 -16.86
C ARG A 44 -45.25 -31.36 -15.79
N PRO A 45 -44.83 -30.72 -14.68
CA PRO A 45 -45.77 -30.25 -13.66
C PRO A 45 -46.32 -28.83 -13.85
N LEU A 46 -45.75 -28.01 -14.73
CA LEU A 46 -46.10 -26.59 -14.89
C LEU A 46 -46.45 -26.28 -16.35
N ASP A 47 -47.74 -26.19 -16.65
CA ASP A 47 -48.26 -25.97 -18.02
C ASP A 47 -47.97 -24.56 -18.58
N ASP A 48 -47.61 -23.58 -17.73
CA ASP A 48 -47.45 -22.17 -18.10
C ASP A 48 -45.98 -21.69 -18.23
N ILE A 49 -44.99 -22.54 -17.95
CA ILE A 49 -43.57 -22.13 -18.03
C ILE A 49 -43.03 -22.40 -19.42
N THR A 50 -42.39 -21.40 -20.03
CA THR A 50 -41.72 -21.56 -21.32
C THR A 50 -40.24 -21.94 -21.16
N PRO A 51 -39.63 -22.61 -22.17
CA PRO A 51 -38.22 -23.03 -22.10
C PRO A 51 -37.29 -21.86 -21.77
N TYR A 52 -37.59 -20.67 -22.29
CA TYR A 52 -36.77 -19.47 -22.15
C TYR A 52 -36.61 -19.02 -20.69
N GLN A 53 -37.69 -19.12 -19.89
CA GLN A 53 -37.68 -18.72 -18.49
C GLN A 53 -36.77 -19.63 -17.64
N VAL A 54 -36.73 -20.93 -17.96
CA VAL A 54 -35.86 -21.90 -17.28
C VAL A 54 -34.40 -21.73 -17.72
N MET A 55 -34.14 -21.29 -18.94
CA MET A 55 -32.78 -21.20 -19.51
C MET A 55 -32.03 -19.93 -19.06
N LEU A 56 -32.73 -18.83 -18.81
CA LEU A 56 -32.10 -17.54 -18.44
C LEU A 56 -31.19 -17.60 -17.19
N PRO A 57 -31.57 -18.25 -16.07
CA PRO A 57 -30.68 -18.40 -14.91
C PRO A 57 -29.39 -19.16 -15.24
N PHE A 58 -29.44 -20.15 -16.13
CA PHE A 58 -28.26 -20.91 -16.55
C PHE A 58 -27.35 -20.12 -17.48
N VAL A 59 -27.92 -19.26 -18.33
CA VAL A 59 -27.16 -18.26 -19.10
C VAL A 59 -26.43 -17.31 -18.17
N ALA A 60 -27.10 -16.83 -17.11
CA ALA A 60 -26.47 -15.98 -16.10
C ALA A 60 -25.34 -16.69 -15.36
N LEU A 61 -25.52 -17.97 -14.98
CA LEU A 61 -24.48 -18.79 -14.34
C LEU A 61 -23.28 -19.03 -15.27
N ALA A 62 -23.54 -19.36 -16.54
CA ALA A 62 -22.51 -19.52 -17.56
C ALA A 62 -21.70 -18.23 -17.73
N ALA A 63 -22.38 -17.08 -17.73
CA ALA A 63 -21.74 -15.77 -17.80
C ALA A 63 -20.95 -15.42 -16.54
N TRP A 64 -21.48 -15.75 -15.36
CA TRP A 64 -20.87 -15.43 -14.07
C TRP A 64 -19.54 -16.16 -13.86
N PHE A 65 -19.48 -17.44 -14.22
CA PHE A 65 -18.29 -18.28 -13.99
C PHE A 65 -17.40 -18.45 -15.23
N GLY A 66 -17.95 -18.29 -16.44
CA GLY A 66 -17.23 -18.41 -17.71
C GLY A 66 -16.87 -17.07 -18.35
N GLY A 67 -17.52 -15.98 -17.97
CA GLY A 67 -17.44 -14.67 -18.62
C GLY A 67 -18.44 -14.52 -19.77
N SER A 68 -18.38 -13.37 -20.44
CA SER A 68 -19.36 -13.01 -21.48
C SER A 68 -19.43 -14.00 -22.64
N GLY A 69 -18.30 -14.57 -23.08
CA GLY A 69 -18.24 -15.55 -24.18
C GLY A 69 -19.09 -16.80 -23.91
N PRO A 70 -18.84 -17.57 -22.83
CA PRO A 70 -19.66 -18.71 -22.46
C PRO A 70 -21.14 -18.37 -22.20
N GLY A 71 -21.46 -17.19 -21.69
CA GLY A 71 -22.85 -16.73 -21.52
C GLY A 71 -23.57 -16.49 -22.86
N ILE A 72 -22.90 -15.86 -23.83
CA ILE A 72 -23.44 -15.67 -25.19
C ILE A 72 -23.59 -17.02 -25.89
N MET A 73 -22.59 -17.91 -25.77
CA MET A 73 -22.68 -19.28 -26.29
C MET A 73 -23.86 -20.01 -25.67
N ALA A 74 -24.04 -19.92 -24.35
CA ALA A 74 -25.14 -20.58 -23.66
C ALA A 74 -26.49 -20.06 -24.15
N THR A 75 -26.62 -18.74 -24.36
CA THR A 75 -27.82 -18.13 -24.95
C THR A 75 -28.10 -18.70 -26.34
N ALA A 76 -27.09 -18.75 -27.22
CA ALA A 76 -27.25 -19.25 -28.58
C ALA A 76 -27.64 -20.74 -28.62
N VAL A 77 -26.99 -21.56 -27.80
CA VAL A 77 -27.27 -23.00 -27.72
C VAL A 77 -28.65 -23.28 -27.13
N SER A 78 -29.04 -22.57 -26.06
CA SER A 78 -30.38 -22.68 -25.46
C SER A 78 -31.49 -22.23 -26.42
N ALA A 79 -31.26 -21.14 -27.18
CA ALA A 79 -32.21 -20.69 -28.19
C ALA A 79 -32.38 -21.72 -29.31
N LEU A 80 -31.28 -22.27 -29.83
CA LEU A 80 -31.30 -23.31 -30.86
C LEU A 80 -32.00 -24.59 -30.37
N TRP A 81 -31.73 -24.99 -29.13
CA TRP A 81 -32.38 -26.14 -28.52
C TRP A 81 -33.89 -25.93 -28.39
N ALA A 82 -34.32 -24.76 -27.90
CA ALA A 82 -35.74 -24.43 -27.76
C ALA A 82 -36.48 -24.42 -29.11
N VAL A 83 -35.86 -23.90 -30.17
CA VAL A 83 -36.45 -23.90 -31.53
C VAL A 83 -36.57 -25.31 -32.10
N THR A 84 -35.61 -26.19 -31.85
CA THR A 84 -35.62 -27.55 -32.41
C THR A 84 -36.54 -28.52 -31.64
N HIS A 85 -36.82 -28.23 -30.36
CA HIS A 85 -37.61 -29.10 -29.48
C HIS A 85 -38.99 -28.55 -29.13
N SER A 86 -39.33 -27.34 -29.60
CA SER A 86 -40.70 -26.80 -29.51
C SER A 86 -41.61 -27.56 -30.46
N ARG A 87 -42.51 -28.38 -29.91
CA ARG A 87 -43.53 -29.09 -30.70
C ARG A 87 -44.75 -28.19 -30.90
N GLY A 88 -44.66 -27.23 -31.83
CA GLY A 88 -45.76 -26.29 -32.15
C GLY A 88 -45.83 -25.05 -31.24
N GLU A 89 -44.86 -24.85 -30.35
CA GLU A 89 -44.83 -23.74 -29.36
C GLU A 89 -44.39 -22.39 -29.97
N LEU A 90 -44.39 -22.23 -31.29
CA LEU A 90 -44.15 -20.95 -31.98
C LEU A 90 -45.41 -20.44 -32.69
N ASP A 91 -46.56 -21.09 -32.47
CA ASP A 91 -47.81 -20.74 -33.13
C ASP A 91 -48.46 -19.49 -32.51
N SER A 92 -48.10 -19.14 -31.27
CA SER A 92 -48.60 -17.94 -30.59
C SER A 92 -47.64 -16.74 -30.71
N LEU A 93 -48.21 -15.55 -30.91
CA LEU A 93 -47.46 -14.28 -30.93
C LEU A 93 -46.71 -14.03 -29.61
N HIS A 94 -47.24 -14.52 -28.49
CA HIS A 94 -46.60 -14.43 -27.19
C HIS A 94 -45.26 -15.18 -27.14
N GLN A 95 -45.24 -16.45 -27.59
CA GLN A 95 -44.03 -17.29 -27.59
C GLN A 95 -42.99 -16.79 -28.61
N GLN A 96 -43.44 -16.28 -29.76
CA GLN A 96 -42.55 -15.64 -30.75
C GLN A 96 -41.84 -14.41 -30.15
N LEU A 97 -42.56 -13.58 -29.39
CA LEU A 97 -41.97 -12.44 -28.68
C LEU A 97 -40.99 -12.87 -27.59
N GLU A 98 -41.29 -13.94 -26.84
CA GLU A 98 -40.35 -14.46 -25.84
C GLU A 98 -39.04 -14.96 -26.47
N LEU A 99 -39.12 -15.70 -27.58
CA LEU A 99 -37.92 -16.12 -28.32
C LEU A 99 -37.12 -14.92 -28.84
N LEU A 100 -37.80 -13.91 -29.39
CA LEU A 100 -37.18 -12.69 -29.91
C LEU A 100 -36.47 -11.91 -28.78
N LEU A 101 -37.07 -11.84 -27.60
CA LEU A 101 -36.50 -11.17 -26.43
C LEU A 101 -35.41 -11.98 -25.72
N PHE A 102 -35.42 -13.31 -25.83
CA PHE A 102 -34.47 -14.18 -25.15
C PHE A 102 -33.02 -13.90 -25.56
N PHE A 103 -32.76 -13.69 -26.86
CA PHE A 103 -31.42 -13.41 -27.37
C PHE A 103 -30.82 -12.09 -26.86
N PRO A 104 -31.49 -10.92 -26.99
CA PRO A 104 -30.95 -9.66 -26.48
C PRO A 104 -30.87 -9.66 -24.94
N ILE A 105 -31.81 -10.28 -24.23
CA ILE A 105 -31.75 -10.40 -22.76
C ILE A 105 -30.56 -11.26 -22.34
N GLY A 106 -30.37 -12.43 -22.96
CA GLY A 106 -29.24 -13.31 -22.66
C GLY A 106 -27.88 -12.68 -22.98
N ALA A 107 -27.77 -11.99 -24.12
CA ALA A 107 -26.56 -11.24 -24.48
C ALA A 107 -26.28 -10.07 -23.52
N PHE A 108 -27.32 -9.35 -23.10
CA PHE A 108 -27.21 -8.28 -22.11
C PHE A 108 -26.76 -8.82 -20.75
N ILE A 109 -27.39 -9.89 -20.24
CA ILE A 109 -26.99 -10.57 -18.99
C ILE A 109 -25.55 -11.05 -19.09
N ALA A 110 -25.17 -11.68 -20.21
CA ALA A 110 -23.83 -12.21 -20.38
C ALA A 110 -22.75 -11.11 -20.35
N THR A 111 -23.03 -9.98 -21.00
CA THR A 111 -22.14 -8.83 -21.04
C THR A 111 -22.07 -8.14 -19.67
N LEU A 112 -23.21 -7.98 -18.99
CA LEU A 112 -23.31 -7.36 -17.67
C LEU A 112 -22.60 -8.21 -16.59
N CYS A 113 -22.83 -9.52 -16.57
CA CYS A 113 -22.13 -10.40 -15.63
C CYS A 113 -20.62 -10.39 -15.90
N GLY A 114 -20.21 -10.45 -17.17
CA GLY A 114 -18.80 -10.35 -17.54
C GLY A 114 -18.15 -9.04 -17.09
N SER A 115 -18.81 -7.90 -17.31
CA SER A 115 -18.30 -6.59 -16.90
C SER A 115 -18.26 -6.44 -15.38
N LEU A 116 -19.26 -6.96 -14.66
CA LEU A 116 -19.30 -6.93 -13.20
C LEU A 116 -18.19 -7.76 -12.56
N VAL A 117 -17.90 -8.95 -13.12
CA VAL A 117 -16.79 -9.81 -12.65
C VAL A 117 -15.45 -9.08 -12.84
N VAL A 118 -15.23 -8.48 -14.00
CA VAL A 118 -14.01 -7.70 -14.28
C VAL A 118 -13.90 -6.49 -13.36
N ALA A 119 -14.98 -5.74 -13.18
CA ALA A 119 -15.01 -4.58 -12.29
C ALA A 119 -14.71 -4.97 -10.83
N ARG A 120 -15.32 -6.04 -10.34
CA ARG A 120 -15.05 -6.60 -9.01
C ARG A 120 -13.59 -7.03 -8.86
N GLN A 121 -13.03 -7.69 -9.87
CA GLN A 121 -11.64 -8.14 -9.84
C GLN A 121 -10.67 -6.95 -9.81
N ARG A 122 -10.91 -5.91 -10.60
CA ARG A 122 -10.11 -4.67 -10.58
C ARG A 122 -10.18 -3.98 -9.21
N ALA A 123 -11.36 -3.88 -8.62
CA ALA A 123 -11.53 -3.29 -7.29
C ALA A 123 -10.78 -4.09 -6.22
N GLN A 124 -10.82 -5.43 -6.28
CA GLN A 124 -10.09 -6.28 -5.34
C GLN A 124 -8.58 -6.19 -5.50
N LEU A 125 -8.08 -6.12 -6.74
CA LEU A 125 -6.65 -5.94 -7.01
C LEU A 125 -6.16 -4.58 -6.52
N ALA A 126 -6.89 -3.51 -6.81
CA ALA A 126 -6.55 -2.16 -6.36
C ALA A 126 -6.57 -2.06 -4.82
N ALA A 127 -7.56 -2.66 -4.16
CA ALA A 127 -7.62 -2.71 -2.69
C ALA A 127 -6.43 -3.48 -2.10
N HIS A 128 -6.04 -4.60 -2.72
CA HIS A 128 -4.90 -5.38 -2.26
C HIS A 128 -3.56 -4.68 -2.51
N GLU A 129 -3.40 -4.00 -3.64
CA GLU A 129 -2.22 -3.20 -3.94
C GLU A 129 -2.08 -2.03 -2.96
N LEU A 130 -3.19 -1.39 -2.61
CA LEU A 130 -3.22 -0.35 -1.57
C LEU A 130 -2.79 -0.91 -0.21
N ASP A 131 -3.30 -2.07 0.19
CA ASP A 131 -2.97 -2.73 1.45
C ASP A 131 -1.47 -3.08 1.53
N ILE A 132 -0.92 -3.74 0.50
CA ILE A 132 0.52 -4.04 0.40
C ILE A 132 1.35 -2.76 0.45
N SER A 133 0.91 -1.71 -0.26
CA SER A 133 1.61 -0.43 -0.28
C SER A 133 1.65 0.19 1.12
N GLN A 134 0.51 0.23 1.81
CA GLN A 134 0.40 0.73 3.18
C GLN A 134 1.26 -0.07 4.18
N GLU A 135 1.22 -1.39 4.13
CA GLU A 135 2.06 -2.24 4.97
C GLU A 135 3.55 -2.01 4.70
N ARG A 136 3.94 -1.88 3.44
CA ARG A 136 5.32 -1.59 3.05
C ARG A 136 5.77 -0.23 3.57
N TYR A 137 4.96 0.82 3.42
CA TYR A 137 5.26 2.14 3.98
C TYR A 137 5.39 2.10 5.49
N ARG A 138 4.45 1.43 6.17
CA ARG A 138 4.48 1.26 7.62
C ARG A 138 5.74 0.54 8.07
N SER A 139 6.12 -0.54 7.41
CA SER A 139 7.35 -1.28 7.72
C SER A 139 8.59 -0.40 7.53
N ILE A 140 8.68 0.40 6.47
CA ILE A 140 9.82 1.30 6.24
C ILE A 140 9.92 2.34 7.37
N VAL A 141 8.78 2.92 7.75
CA VAL A 141 8.73 3.99 8.77
C VAL A 141 9.00 3.46 10.18
N GLU A 142 8.49 2.27 10.52
CA GLU A 142 8.67 1.64 11.83
C GLU A 142 10.07 1.02 12.00
N THR A 143 10.71 0.56 10.91
CA THR A 143 12.07 -0.01 10.95
C THR A 143 13.17 1.03 10.77
N ALA A 144 12.83 2.29 10.50
CA ALA A 144 13.79 3.37 10.36
C ALA A 144 14.60 3.57 11.65
N SER A 145 15.93 3.62 11.53
CA SER A 145 16.84 3.96 12.63
C SER A 145 16.74 5.43 13.04
N GLU A 146 16.25 6.26 12.13
CA GLU A 146 16.06 7.70 12.29
C GLU A 146 14.67 8.03 12.86
N GLY A 147 14.60 9.12 13.61
CA GLY A 147 13.33 9.71 13.99
C GLY A 147 12.69 10.36 12.77
N ILE A 148 11.42 10.05 12.51
CA ILE A 148 10.65 10.68 11.44
C ILE A 148 9.59 11.56 12.11
N TRP A 149 9.55 12.84 11.72
CA TRP A 149 8.62 13.82 12.26
C TRP A 149 8.02 14.65 11.13
N MET A 150 6.70 14.67 11.02
CA MET A 150 5.98 15.54 10.09
C MET A 150 5.17 16.60 10.84
N THR A 151 5.06 17.76 10.21
CA THR A 151 4.29 18.90 10.72
C THR A 151 3.42 19.51 9.64
N ASP A 152 2.41 20.27 10.03
CA ASP A 152 1.69 21.18 9.14
C ASP A 152 2.52 22.44 8.83
N ALA A 153 1.98 23.35 8.01
CA ALA A 153 2.63 24.61 7.67
C ALA A 153 2.86 25.55 8.88
N ASN A 154 2.19 25.31 10.01
CA ASN A 154 2.33 26.06 11.26
C ASN A 154 3.25 25.36 12.28
N PHE A 155 4.00 24.33 11.85
CA PHE A 155 4.88 23.52 12.71
C PHE A 155 4.16 22.70 13.79
N ASN A 156 2.85 22.48 13.68
CA ASN A 156 2.15 21.54 14.55
C ASN A 156 2.40 20.12 14.07
N THR A 157 2.70 19.23 15.01
CA THR A 157 3.01 17.83 14.74
C THR A 157 1.80 17.11 14.16
N THR A 158 1.94 16.58 12.95
CA THR A 158 0.90 15.76 12.30
C THR A 158 1.21 14.28 12.41
N PHE A 159 2.48 13.91 12.45
CA PHE A 159 2.93 12.52 12.57
C PHE A 159 4.32 12.43 13.20
N VAL A 160 4.55 11.39 14.00
CA VAL A 160 5.88 10.98 14.47
C VAL A 160 5.97 9.46 14.44
N ASN A 161 7.12 8.92 14.05
CA ASN A 161 7.34 7.47 14.16
C ASN A 161 7.72 7.06 15.59
N GLN A 162 7.63 5.76 15.86
CA GLN A 162 7.95 5.19 17.18
C GLN A 162 9.41 5.43 17.59
N ARG A 163 10.33 5.50 16.63
CA ARG A 163 11.74 5.78 16.88
C ARG A 163 11.94 7.16 17.47
N MET A 164 11.32 8.20 16.90
CA MET A 164 11.40 9.57 17.42
C MET A 164 10.81 9.68 18.84
N ALA A 165 9.64 9.06 19.05
CA ALA A 165 8.98 8.99 20.34
C ALA A 165 9.90 8.35 21.41
N THR A 166 10.55 7.25 21.05
CA THR A 166 11.51 6.55 21.92
C THR A 166 12.72 7.41 22.23
N LEU A 167 13.27 8.11 21.21
CA LEU A 167 14.41 9.00 21.38
C LEU A 167 14.09 10.15 22.32
N LEU A 168 12.91 10.77 22.25
CA LEU A 168 12.52 11.86 23.15
C LEU A 168 11.93 11.41 24.49
N GLY A 169 11.59 10.13 24.62
CA GLY A 169 10.91 9.58 25.79
C GLY A 169 9.49 10.11 25.96
N ILE A 170 8.80 10.43 24.85
CA ILE A 170 7.44 10.99 24.81
C ILE A 170 6.62 10.14 23.85
N SER A 171 5.39 9.76 24.21
CA SER A 171 4.56 8.94 23.33
C SER A 171 4.10 9.71 22.09
N PRO A 172 3.89 9.05 20.93
CA PRO A 172 3.40 9.71 19.72
C PRO A 172 2.13 10.53 19.95
N GLU A 173 1.18 10.00 20.74
CA GLU A 173 -0.11 10.64 21.03
C GLU A 173 0.04 11.94 21.81
N ALA A 174 1.05 12.03 22.67
CA ALA A 174 1.36 13.25 23.42
C ALA A 174 2.14 14.27 22.59
N MET A 175 2.66 13.89 21.42
CA MET A 175 3.38 14.76 20.50
C MET A 175 2.47 15.34 19.42
N VAL A 176 1.58 14.52 18.85
CA VAL A 176 0.66 14.93 17.78
C VAL A 176 -0.23 16.09 18.23
N GLY A 177 -0.42 17.07 17.34
CA GLY A 177 -1.17 18.30 17.58
C GLY A 177 -0.39 19.42 18.28
N ARG A 178 0.83 19.15 18.78
CA ARG A 178 1.65 20.14 19.47
C ARG A 178 2.71 20.75 18.55
N PRO A 179 3.07 22.03 18.75
CA PRO A 179 4.12 22.67 17.98
C PRO A 179 5.49 22.05 18.30
N VAL A 180 6.36 21.92 17.30
CA VAL A 180 7.74 21.38 17.50
C VAL A 180 8.52 22.17 18.56
N SER A 181 8.26 23.48 18.68
CA SER A 181 8.91 24.36 19.66
C SER A 181 8.68 23.98 21.12
N ASP A 182 7.64 23.19 21.43
CA ASP A 182 7.39 22.66 22.77
C ASP A 182 8.48 21.66 23.21
N PHE A 183 9.10 20.97 22.26
CA PHE A 183 10.10 19.92 22.52
C PHE A 183 11.54 20.45 22.48
N LEU A 184 11.69 21.72 22.13
CA LEU A 184 12.96 22.45 22.12
C LEU A 184 13.18 23.19 23.44
N PHE A 185 14.44 23.58 23.69
CA PHE A 185 14.75 24.47 24.80
C PHE A 185 14.21 25.88 24.55
N ALA A 186 13.94 26.64 25.62
CA ALA A 186 13.33 27.96 25.54
C ALA A 186 14.08 28.93 24.61
N GLN A 187 15.42 28.86 24.61
CA GLN A 187 16.29 29.67 23.75
C GLN A 187 16.32 29.25 22.28
N ASP A 188 15.83 28.04 21.97
CA ASP A 188 15.90 27.45 20.63
C ASP A 188 14.51 27.37 19.95
N LYS A 189 13.45 27.89 20.58
CA LYS A 189 12.06 27.78 20.09
C LYS A 189 11.84 28.35 18.69
N ASP A 190 12.55 29.41 18.34
CA ASP A 190 12.41 30.11 17.06
C ASP A 190 13.33 29.53 15.95
N VAL A 191 14.20 28.58 16.30
CA VAL A 191 15.18 28.00 15.38
C VAL A 191 14.52 27.34 14.16
N PRO A 192 13.46 26.51 14.30
CA PRO A 192 12.82 25.88 13.14
C PRO A 192 12.27 26.91 12.14
N ALA A 193 11.53 27.91 12.64
CA ALA A 193 10.94 28.95 11.81
C ALA A 193 12.02 29.78 11.10
N ARG A 194 13.09 30.13 11.82
CA ARG A 194 14.22 30.87 11.24
C ARG A 194 14.95 30.06 10.16
N ASN A 195 15.20 28.77 10.41
CA ASN A 195 15.90 27.91 9.46
C ASN A 195 15.07 27.69 8.19
N VAL A 196 13.75 27.49 8.32
CA VAL A 196 12.84 27.42 7.18
C VAL A 196 12.84 28.72 6.39
N ALA A 197 12.74 29.87 7.06
CA ALA A 197 12.73 31.16 6.38
C ALA A 197 14.05 31.42 5.61
N ALA A 198 15.18 31.02 6.20
CA ALA A 198 16.49 31.16 5.57
C ALA A 198 16.72 30.21 4.38
N ASN A 199 16.05 29.05 4.37
CA ASN A 199 16.24 28.01 3.36
C ASN A 199 15.00 27.79 2.48
N PHE A 200 14.10 28.77 2.44
CA PHE A 200 12.80 28.66 1.77
C PHE A 200 12.92 28.36 0.27
N GLU A 201 13.94 28.92 -0.38
CA GLU A 201 14.18 28.75 -1.82
C GLU A 201 14.75 27.36 -2.18
N VAL A 202 15.48 26.72 -1.25
CA VAL A 202 16.13 25.42 -1.50
C VAL A 202 15.15 24.26 -1.28
N GLY A 203 14.10 24.48 -0.47
CA GLY A 203 13.07 23.48 -0.19
C GLY A 203 13.52 22.33 0.71
N HIS A 204 14.82 22.23 1.01
CA HIS A 204 15.39 21.35 2.01
C HIS A 204 16.57 22.03 2.72
N TYR A 205 16.83 21.65 3.97
CA TYR A 205 18.05 22.06 4.70
C TYR A 205 18.48 21.01 5.72
N ASP A 206 19.73 21.09 6.12
CA ASP A 206 20.32 20.24 7.15
C ASP A 206 20.87 21.11 8.29
N THR A 207 20.65 20.71 9.53
CA THR A 207 21.09 21.45 10.71
C THR A 207 21.26 20.52 11.91
N GLU A 208 22.19 20.85 12.80
CA GLU A 208 22.25 20.22 14.11
C GLU A 208 21.36 20.98 15.09
N SER A 209 20.57 20.25 15.86
CA SER A 209 19.66 20.84 16.84
C SER A 209 19.57 19.99 18.09
N ARG A 210 19.49 20.67 19.23
CA ARG A 210 19.33 20.02 20.53
C ARG A 210 17.87 20.03 20.96
N TYR A 211 17.42 18.90 21.49
CA TYR A 211 16.07 18.67 21.96
C TYR A 211 16.09 18.29 23.44
N ARG A 212 14.95 18.50 24.10
CA ARG A 212 14.77 18.14 25.50
C ARG A 212 14.08 16.78 25.59
N HIS A 213 14.79 15.81 26.15
CA HIS A 213 14.20 14.53 26.55
C HIS A 213 13.18 14.72 27.68
N SER A 214 12.22 13.81 27.82
CA SER A 214 11.22 13.86 28.90
C SER A 214 11.82 13.81 30.32
N SER A 215 13.01 13.22 30.47
CA SER A 215 13.79 13.23 31.72
C SER A 215 14.51 14.56 32.00
N GLY A 216 14.51 15.50 31.05
CA GLY A 216 15.25 16.75 31.11
C GLY A 216 16.66 16.71 30.49
N ALA A 217 17.12 15.55 30.04
CA ALA A 217 18.41 15.41 29.35
C ALA A 217 18.41 16.11 27.97
N THR A 218 19.59 16.50 27.51
CA THR A 218 19.81 17.06 26.17
C THR A 218 20.12 15.95 25.19
N ILE A 219 19.41 15.93 24.06
CA ILE A 219 19.70 15.04 22.94
C ILE A 219 20.08 15.87 21.74
N TRP A 220 21.14 15.49 21.05
CA TRP A 220 21.59 16.16 19.84
C TRP A 220 21.16 15.37 18.62
N PHE A 221 20.47 16.05 17.70
CA PHE A 221 20.09 15.48 16.41
C PHE A 221 20.78 16.24 15.27
N GLN A 222 21.24 15.48 14.27
CA GLN A 222 21.31 15.98 12.91
C GLN A 222 19.89 15.95 12.34
N VAL A 223 19.41 17.07 11.84
CA VAL A 223 18.02 17.24 11.37
C VAL A 223 18.02 17.65 9.91
N ASN A 224 17.54 16.73 9.07
CA ASN A 224 17.28 17.01 7.66
C ASN A 224 15.80 17.34 7.47
N VAL A 225 15.48 18.53 6.96
CA VAL A 225 14.10 19.00 6.79
C VAL A 225 13.81 19.20 5.31
N SER A 226 12.68 18.68 4.85
CA SER A 226 12.13 18.86 3.51
C SER A 226 10.74 19.47 3.57
N MET A 227 10.44 20.40 2.68
CA MET A 227 9.11 21.00 2.55
C MET A 227 8.16 20.04 1.82
N LEU A 228 6.95 19.89 2.35
CA LEU A 228 5.87 19.16 1.71
C LEU A 228 4.98 20.16 0.99
N ARG A 229 4.73 19.90 -0.30
CA ARG A 229 3.85 20.72 -1.13
C ARG A 229 2.78 19.86 -1.77
N ASP A 230 1.61 20.44 -1.98
CA ASP A 230 0.55 19.78 -2.74
C ASP A 230 0.78 19.87 -4.26
N SER A 231 -0.18 19.36 -5.04
CA SER A 231 -0.14 19.40 -6.50
C SER A 231 -0.19 20.81 -7.10
N SER A 232 -0.65 21.81 -6.34
CA SER A 232 -0.63 23.24 -6.71
C SER A 232 0.69 23.92 -6.37
N GLY A 233 1.59 23.26 -5.65
CA GLY A 233 2.84 23.84 -5.15
C GLY A 233 2.69 24.61 -3.83
N GLU A 234 1.51 24.58 -3.22
CA GLU A 234 1.25 25.21 -1.93
C GLU A 234 1.91 24.39 -0.81
N LEU A 235 2.49 25.09 0.17
CA LEU A 235 3.13 24.46 1.32
C LEU A 235 2.07 23.80 2.21
N THR A 236 2.14 22.48 2.37
CA THR A 236 1.25 21.73 3.27
C THR A 236 1.91 21.41 4.62
N GLY A 237 3.24 21.44 4.68
CA GLY A 237 3.97 21.21 5.91
C GLY A 237 5.44 20.84 5.71
N TYR A 238 6.00 20.14 6.69
CA TYR A 238 7.42 19.78 6.70
C TYR A 238 7.61 18.32 7.12
N LEU A 239 8.55 17.64 6.49
CA LEU A 239 9.07 16.32 6.88
C LEU A 239 10.49 16.51 7.41
N ALA A 240 10.75 16.06 8.63
CA ALA A 240 12.06 16.08 9.25
C ALA A 240 12.52 14.66 9.58
N LEU A 241 13.80 14.39 9.28
CA LEU A 241 14.52 13.19 9.67
C LEU A 241 15.54 13.56 10.74
N HIS A 242 15.53 12.84 11.86
CA HIS A 242 16.35 13.08 13.04
C HIS A 242 17.30 11.92 13.28
N THR A 243 18.59 12.17 13.09
CA THR A 243 19.65 11.21 13.39
C THR A 243 20.30 11.58 14.71
N ASP A 244 20.27 10.67 15.68
CA ASP A 244 20.91 10.88 16.98
C ASP A 244 22.43 10.92 16.83
N ILE A 245 23.02 12.06 17.18
CA ILE A 245 24.46 12.30 17.15
C ILE A 245 25.03 12.53 18.55
N THR A 246 24.26 12.24 19.60
CA THR A 246 24.65 12.48 21.00
C THR A 246 25.91 11.72 21.36
N GLU A 247 25.97 10.42 21.06
CA GLU A 247 27.15 9.59 21.32
C GLU A 247 28.39 10.07 20.54
N ARG A 248 28.20 10.38 19.25
CA ARG A 248 29.27 10.93 18.39
C ARG A 248 29.85 12.22 18.98
N ARG A 249 28.98 13.14 19.42
CA ARG A 249 29.37 14.40 20.07
C ARG A 249 30.13 14.16 21.37
N HIS A 250 29.73 13.18 22.16
CA HIS A 250 30.44 12.81 23.39
C HIS A 250 31.86 12.31 23.08
N GLN A 251 32.00 11.43 22.09
CA GLN A 251 33.30 10.91 21.66
C GLN A 251 34.21 12.02 21.12
N ASP A 252 33.68 12.93 20.30
CA ASP A 252 34.44 14.05 19.74
C ASP A 252 34.92 15.01 20.85
N GLU A 253 34.09 15.31 21.84
CA GLU A 253 34.46 16.17 22.97
C GLU A 253 35.46 15.48 23.92
N GLU A 254 35.34 14.17 24.15
CA GLU A 254 36.33 13.41 24.93
C GLU A 254 37.69 13.38 24.24
N LEU A 255 37.72 13.15 22.92
CA LEU A 255 38.94 13.20 22.13
C LEU A 255 39.56 14.60 22.18
N ARG A 256 38.75 15.65 21.99
CA ARG A 256 39.21 17.04 22.08
C ARG A 256 39.81 17.36 23.44
N ARG A 257 39.14 16.97 24.52
CA ARG A 257 39.65 17.14 25.90
C ARG A 257 40.93 16.35 26.13
N SER A 258 41.04 15.14 25.55
CA SER A 258 42.26 14.34 25.65
C SER A 258 43.43 15.01 24.93
N ASN A 259 43.19 15.52 23.73
CA ASN A 259 44.20 16.25 22.95
C ASN A 259 44.61 17.56 23.65
N ASP A 260 43.66 18.33 24.17
CA ASP A 260 43.96 19.55 24.94
C ASP A 260 44.80 19.24 26.19
N ARG A 261 44.51 18.13 26.90
CA ARG A 261 45.32 17.68 28.03
C ARG A 261 46.73 17.28 27.58
N TYR A 262 46.84 16.54 26.47
CA TYR A 262 48.13 16.14 25.90
C TYR A 262 48.97 17.36 25.50
N HIS A 263 48.39 18.32 24.78
CA HIS A 263 49.06 19.57 24.40
C HIS A 263 49.53 20.37 25.61
N ARG A 264 48.71 20.48 26.66
CA ARG A 264 49.12 21.18 27.90
C ARG A 264 50.25 20.46 28.64
N ALA A 265 50.18 19.13 28.73
CA ALA A 265 51.25 18.33 29.33
C ALA A 265 52.55 18.47 28.52
N ALA A 266 52.44 18.43 27.19
CA ALA A 266 53.55 18.60 26.28
C ALA A 266 54.25 19.96 26.44
N GLN A 267 53.48 21.05 26.49
CA GLN A 267 54.01 22.42 26.68
C GLN A 267 54.62 22.64 28.07
N ALA A 268 54.17 21.91 29.10
CA ALA A 268 54.69 22.04 30.45
C ALA A 268 56.04 21.32 30.64
N VAL A 269 56.37 20.35 29.78
CA VAL A 269 57.66 19.64 29.82
C VAL A 269 58.70 20.50 29.09
N ALA A 270 59.74 20.95 29.81
CA ALA A 270 60.90 21.59 29.22
C ALA A 270 61.79 20.55 28.52
N GLY A 271 61.33 19.99 27.40
CA GLY A 271 62.02 18.94 26.64
C GLY A 271 61.43 18.72 25.25
N TYR A 272 62.07 17.85 24.46
CA TYR A 272 61.56 17.43 23.16
C TYR A 272 60.66 16.21 23.31
N ILE A 273 59.52 16.20 22.61
CA ILE A 273 58.59 15.07 22.60
C ILE A 273 58.72 14.38 21.26
N TYR A 274 58.93 13.06 21.31
CA TYR A 274 59.02 12.20 20.15
C TYR A 274 57.88 11.20 20.20
N GLU A 275 57.13 11.11 19.12
CA GLU A 275 56.09 10.11 18.93
C GLU A 275 56.64 9.02 18.01
N HIS A 276 56.59 7.77 18.44
CA HIS A 276 57.13 6.63 17.69
C HIS A 276 55.98 5.72 17.26
N ASP A 277 55.79 5.60 15.94
CA ASP A 277 54.83 4.68 15.37
C ASP A 277 55.42 3.26 15.41
N LEU A 278 54.81 2.40 16.22
CA LEU A 278 55.26 1.01 16.42
C LEU A 278 54.99 0.10 15.22
N GLN A 279 54.12 0.49 14.28
CA GLN A 279 53.83 -0.30 13.07
C GLN A 279 54.73 0.06 11.90
N THR A 280 55.02 1.36 11.71
CA THR A 280 55.84 1.84 10.59
C THR A 280 57.31 2.09 10.96
N GLY A 281 57.60 2.24 12.25
CA GLY A 281 58.94 2.57 12.76
C GLY A 281 59.32 4.04 12.60
N GLU A 282 58.39 4.90 12.19
CA GLU A 282 58.64 6.32 11.98
C GLU A 282 58.61 7.11 13.30
N ILE A 283 59.48 8.12 13.41
CA ILE A 283 59.55 9.02 14.56
C ILE A 283 59.13 10.42 14.14
N TYR A 284 58.09 10.93 14.78
CA TYR A 284 57.59 12.29 14.63
C TYR A 284 58.08 13.15 15.80
N ARG A 285 58.58 14.35 15.51
CA ARG A 285 59.10 15.29 16.52
C ARG A 285 58.16 16.49 16.64
N SER A 286 57.72 16.79 17.86
CA SER A 286 56.99 18.02 18.21
C SER A 286 57.76 18.88 19.21
#